data_AF-A0A923UC17-F1
#
_entry.id   AF-A0A923UC17-F1
#
_cell.length_a   1.000
_cell.length_b   1.000
_cell.length_c   1.000
_cell.angle_alpha   90.00
_cell.angle_beta   90.00
_cell.angle_gamma   90.00
#
_symmetry.space_group_name_H-M   'P 1'
#
loop_
_entity.id
_entity.type
_entity.pdbx_description
1 polymer ?
#
loop_
_entity_poly.entity_id
_entity_poly.type
_entity_poly.pdbx_seq_one_letter_code
_entity_poly.pdbx_strand_id
1 'polypeptide(L)'
;MYEPRFPLFVANNEDDDLTIAPSSIFALGDMEPPEVRDGHYLLFDATGRQGHLAIEQFDIVLREWTTTSDLPGLRSRIEKCLHHYRLDIDGSINDADYVQRAARLIFNENLKNQWPKWPRWLRTLMHGEQTLPDFPEESRLE
;
A
#
# COMPACT_ATOMS: atom_id res chain seq x y z
N MET A 1 4.18 17.14 11.77
CA MET A 1 4.00 15.69 11.54
C MET A 1 4.89 15.30 10.38
N TYR A 2 5.57 14.16 10.45
CA TYR A 2 6.39 13.68 9.34
C TYR A 2 5.44 13.16 8.24
N GLU A 3 5.63 13.59 7.00
CA GLU A 3 4.78 13.13 5.90
C GLU A 3 5.03 11.65 5.59
N PRO A 4 3.98 10.88 5.29
CA PRO A 4 4.12 9.48 4.92
C PRO A 4 4.84 9.35 3.58
N ARG A 5 5.74 8.37 3.46
CA ARG A 5 6.44 8.09 2.21
C ARG A 5 5.66 7.06 1.40
N PHE A 6 5.23 7.44 0.21
CA PHE A 6 4.48 6.57 -0.70
C PHE A 6 5.40 5.60 -1.45
N PRO A 7 4.92 4.41 -1.83
CA PRO A 7 3.60 3.81 -1.58
C PRO A 7 3.30 3.50 -0.11
N LEU A 8 2.01 3.43 0.24
CA LEU A 8 1.58 2.84 1.51
C LEU A 8 1.14 1.39 1.30
N PHE A 9 1.46 0.54 2.28
CA PHE A 9 1.14 -0.89 2.29
C PHE A 9 0.16 -1.15 3.42
N VAL A 10 -1.03 -1.62 3.07
CA VAL A 10 -2.06 -2.04 4.01
C VAL A 10 -2.04 -3.55 4.08
N ALA A 11 -1.71 -4.12 5.23
CA ALA A 11 -1.80 -5.55 5.45
C ALA A 11 -3.01 -5.86 6.34
N ASN A 12 -3.77 -6.88 5.97
CA ASN A 12 -4.70 -7.51 6.90
C ASN A 12 -3.92 -8.50 7.77
N ASN A 13 -4.03 -8.35 9.09
CA ASN A 13 -3.34 -9.16 10.08
C ASN A 13 -3.85 -10.62 10.14
N GLU A 14 -5.04 -10.90 9.59
CA GLU A 14 -5.64 -12.24 9.61
C GLU A 14 -5.29 -13.07 8.37
N ASP A 15 -5.36 -12.46 7.19
CA ASP A 15 -5.28 -13.17 5.91
C ASP A 15 -3.94 -13.01 5.17
N ASP A 16 -2.96 -12.30 5.77
CA ASP A 16 -1.66 -11.96 5.16
C ASP A 16 -1.77 -11.16 3.83
N ASP A 17 -2.98 -10.74 3.46
CA ASP A 17 -3.25 -9.97 2.24
C ASP A 17 -2.64 -8.58 2.33
N LEU A 18 -1.89 -8.22 1.29
CA LEU A 18 -1.21 -6.93 1.16
C LEU A 18 -1.84 -6.11 0.04
N THR A 19 -2.41 -4.97 0.40
CA THR A 19 -2.96 -3.99 -0.53
C THR A 19 -2.05 -2.76 -0.61
N ILE A 20 -1.92 -2.21 -1.81
CA ILE A 20 -1.13 -1.01 -2.06
C ILE A 20 -2.05 0.19 -2.17
N ALA A 21 -1.75 1.22 -1.39
CA ALA A 21 -2.47 2.48 -1.38
C ALA A 21 -1.57 3.63 -1.88
N PRO A 22 -2.00 4.39 -2.91
CA PRO A 22 -1.25 5.52 -3.44
C PRO A 22 -1.38 6.78 -2.57
N SER A 23 -2.33 6.82 -1.63
CA SER A 23 -2.55 7.94 -0.71
C SER A 23 -3.02 7.42 0.65
N SER A 24 -2.89 8.24 1.70
CA SER A 24 -3.46 7.93 3.02
C SER A 24 -4.99 7.80 2.96
N ILE A 25 -5.67 8.63 2.18
CA ILE A 25 -7.12 8.55 2.00
C ILE A 25 -7.50 7.20 1.39
N PHE A 26 -6.75 6.71 0.40
CA PHE A 26 -7.01 5.40 -0.18
C PHE A 26 -6.72 4.28 0.82
N ALA A 27 -5.63 4.40 1.59
CA ALA A 27 -5.26 3.40 2.58
C ALA A 27 -6.34 3.23 3.65
N LEU A 28 -6.95 4.33 4.08
CA LEU A 28 -7.93 4.35 5.18
C LEU A 28 -9.37 4.20 4.71
N GLY A 29 -9.64 4.46 3.43
CA GLY A 29 -11.01 4.61 2.90
C GLY A 29 -11.87 3.36 2.95
N ASP A 30 -11.24 2.17 2.92
CA ASP A 30 -11.94 0.88 2.96
C ASP A 30 -11.93 0.23 4.35
N MET A 31 -11.37 0.87 5.37
CA MET A 31 -11.27 0.33 6.73
C MET A 31 -12.52 0.65 7.56
N GLU A 32 -12.98 -0.28 8.39
CA GLU A 32 -14.05 -0.01 9.36
C GLU A 32 -13.51 0.25 10.78
N PRO A 33 -14.10 1.18 11.56
CA PRO A 33 -13.65 1.48 12.91
C PRO A 33 -13.58 0.28 13.88
N PRO A 34 -14.52 -0.69 13.87
CA PRO A 34 -14.40 -1.89 14.69
C PRO A 34 -13.14 -2.71 14.37
N GLU A 35 -12.85 -2.92 13.10
CA GLU A 35 -11.69 -3.69 12.62
C GLU A 35 -10.37 -2.99 12.97
N VAL A 36 -10.32 -1.67 12.87
CA VAL A 36 -9.15 -0.89 13.30
C VAL A 36 -8.94 -1.00 14.81
N ARG A 37 -10.02 -0.97 15.60
CA ARG A 37 -9.96 -1.10 17.06
C ARG A 37 -9.42 -2.46 17.49
N ASP A 38 -9.82 -3.52 16.79
CA ASP A 38 -9.44 -4.90 17.07
C ASP A 38 -8.05 -5.24 16.48
N GLY A 39 -7.45 -4.34 15.69
CA GLY A 39 -6.09 -4.47 15.19
C GLY A 39 -5.96 -5.34 13.94
N HIS A 40 -7.02 -5.42 13.13
CA HIS A 40 -7.01 -6.18 11.88
C HIS A 40 -6.12 -5.55 10.80
N TYR A 41 -5.84 -4.25 10.90
CA TYR A 41 -5.04 -3.54 9.89
C TYR A 41 -3.67 -3.13 10.39
N LEU A 42 -2.66 -3.38 9.56
CA LEU A 42 -1.32 -2.84 9.70
C LEU A 42 -1.03 -1.94 8.51
N LEU A 43 -0.52 -0.73 8.77
CA LEU A 43 -0.13 0.23 7.74
C LEU A 43 1.38 0.41 7.75
N PHE A 44 2.03 0.27 6.60
CA PHE A 44 3.47 0.53 6.45
C PHE A 44 3.73 1.59 5.38
N ASP A 45 4.78 2.38 5.57
CA ASP A 45 5.30 3.25 4.53
C ASP A 45 6.39 2.55 3.70
N ALA A 46 6.83 3.18 2.61
CA ALA A 46 7.86 2.63 1.74
C ALA A 46 9.24 2.43 2.41
N THR A 47 9.44 2.98 3.61
CA THR A 47 10.66 2.78 4.40
C THR A 47 10.54 1.67 5.43
N GLY A 48 9.38 1.01 5.52
CA GLY A 48 9.10 -0.03 6.50
C GLY A 48 8.73 0.49 7.88
N ARG A 49 8.45 1.79 8.05
CA ARG A 49 7.88 2.31 9.30
C ARG A 49 6.41 1.90 9.36
N GLN A 50 5.92 1.58 10.55
CA GLN A 50 4.52 1.25 10.77
C GLN A 50 3.74 2.50 11.21
N GLY A 51 2.57 2.69 10.62
CA GLY A 51 1.62 3.74 10.97
C GLY A 51 0.66 3.26 12.05
N HIS A 52 0.51 4.05 13.11
CA HIS A 52 -0.48 3.81 14.15
C HIS A 52 -1.80 4.46 13.78
N LEU A 53 -2.84 3.64 13.62
CA LEU A 53 -4.19 4.07 13.34
C LEU A 53 -4.90 4.45 14.63
N ALA A 54 -5.73 5.48 14.57
CA ALA A 54 -6.63 5.90 15.65
C ALA A 54 -8.01 6.19 15.08
N ILE A 55 -9.03 6.10 15.94
CA ILE A 55 -10.40 6.45 15.61
C ILE A 55 -10.70 7.78 16.32
N GLU A 56 -10.88 8.83 15.53
CA GLU A 56 -11.26 10.14 16.04
C GLU A 56 -12.70 10.44 15.65
N GLN A 57 -13.59 10.40 16.65
CA GLN A 57 -15.05 10.47 16.46
C GLN A 57 -15.57 9.31 15.61
N PHE A 58 -15.62 9.50 14.29
CA PHE A 58 -16.09 8.53 13.31
C PHE A 58 -15.08 8.27 12.19
N ASP A 59 -13.97 9.02 12.16
CA ASP A 59 -12.96 8.92 11.12
C ASP A 59 -11.77 8.09 11.62
N ILE A 60 -11.23 7.28 10.72
CA ILE A 60 -9.96 6.60 10.93
C ILE A 60 -8.86 7.54 10.48
N VAL A 61 -7.92 7.80 11.37
CA VAL A 61 -6.79 8.70 11.13
C VAL A 61 -5.47 7.99 11.39
N LEU A 62 -4.45 8.38 10.64
CA LEU A 62 -3.08 8.00 10.90
C LEU A 62 -2.49 8.97 11.94
N ARG A 63 -2.29 8.49 13.16
CA ARG A 63 -1.89 9.32 14.31
C ARG A 63 -0.39 9.59 14.35
N GLU A 64 0.40 8.53 14.19
CA GLU A 64 1.85 8.61 14.28
C GLU A 64 2.53 7.47 13.50
N TRP A 65 3.83 7.62 13.27
CA TRP A 65 4.68 6.60 12.65
C TRP A 65 5.68 6.09 13.68
N THR A 66 6.01 4.80 13.63
CA THR A 66 7.12 4.25 14.40
C THR A 66 8.42 4.95 14.04
N THR A 67 9.30 5.09 15.02
CA THR A 67 10.64 5.66 14.81
C THR A 67 11.59 4.67 14.13
N THR A 68 11.35 3.37 14.32
CA THR A 68 12.13 2.27 13.72
C THR A 68 11.44 1.75 12.46
N SER A 69 12.24 1.47 11.44
CA SER A 69 11.82 0.77 10.21
C SER A 69 12.06 -0.74 10.32
N ASP A 70 11.10 -1.53 9.84
CA ASP A 70 11.19 -2.98 9.66
C ASP A 70 11.11 -3.34 8.17
N LEU A 71 12.16 -2.98 7.42
CA LEU A 71 12.27 -3.33 5.99
C LEU A 71 12.26 -4.85 5.74
N PRO A 72 12.94 -5.71 6.54
CA PRO A 72 12.87 -7.16 6.36
C PRO A 72 11.44 -7.70 6.49
N GLY A 73 10.69 -7.23 7.50
CA GLY A 73 9.29 -7.62 7.69
C GLY A 73 8.38 -7.14 6.56
N LEU A 74 8.60 -5.92 6.04
CA LEU A 74 7.88 -5.41 4.88
C LEU A 74 8.21 -6.24 3.61
N ARG A 75 9.48 -6.53 3.38
CA ARG A 75 9.95 -7.32 2.24
C ARG A 75 9.33 -8.72 2.23
N SER A 76 9.30 -9.39 3.39
CA SER A 76 8.68 -10.71 3.52
C SER A 76 7.19 -10.69 3.15
N ARG A 77 6.44 -9.65 3.53
CA ARG A 77 5.02 -9.49 3.16
C ARG A 77 4.84 -9.23 1.67
N ILE A 78 5.69 -8.38 1.10
CA ILE A 78 5.70 -8.11 -0.34
C ILE A 78 5.98 -9.42 -1.11
N GLU A 79 6.98 -10.20 -0.70
CA GLU A 79 7.34 -11.47 -1.34
C GLU A 79 6.19 -12.49 -1.30
N LYS A 80 5.50 -12.64 -0.16
CA LYS A 80 4.29 -13.48 -0.07
C LYS A 80 3.21 -13.03 -1.07
N CYS A 81 2.96 -11.73 -1.16
CA CYS A 81 1.95 -11.17 -2.06
C CYS A 81 2.34 -11.36 -3.54
N LEU A 82 3.60 -11.12 -3.91
CA LEU A 82 4.10 -11.38 -5.25
C LEU A 82 3.97 -12.87 -5.61
N HIS A 83 4.28 -13.77 -4.67
CA HIS A 83 4.10 -15.21 -4.87
C HIS A 83 2.62 -15.59 -5.11
N HIS A 84 1.69 -15.02 -4.31
CA HIS A 84 0.26 -15.23 -4.48
C HIS A 84 -0.21 -14.86 -5.90
N TYR A 85 0.23 -13.70 -6.41
CA TYR A 85 -0.10 -13.24 -7.75
C TYR A 85 0.77 -13.82 -8.88
N ARG A 86 1.76 -14.67 -8.56
CA ARG A 86 2.74 -15.23 -9.50
C ARG A 86 3.49 -14.14 -10.29
N LEU A 87 3.89 -13.08 -9.58
CA LEU A 87 4.68 -11.97 -10.09
C LEU A 87 6.15 -12.15 -9.71
N ASP A 88 7.05 -11.85 -10.65
CA ASP A 88 8.50 -11.96 -10.43
C ASP A 88 9.17 -10.59 -10.47
N ILE A 89 10.11 -10.39 -9.53
CA ILE A 89 10.99 -9.22 -9.44
C ILE A 89 12.40 -9.71 -9.20
N ASP A 90 13.36 -9.06 -9.84
CA ASP A 90 14.77 -9.32 -9.57
C ASP A 90 15.10 -8.95 -8.12
N GLY A 91 15.47 -9.96 -7.31
CA GLY A 91 15.81 -9.77 -5.90
C GLY A 91 17.13 -9.05 -5.66
N SER A 92 17.94 -8.82 -6.71
CA SER A 92 19.26 -8.17 -6.63
C SER A 92 19.22 -6.65 -6.71
N ILE A 93 18.06 -6.06 -6.98
CA ILE A 93 17.87 -4.60 -6.96
C ILE A 93 17.88 -4.08 -5.52
N ASN A 94 18.16 -2.79 -5.35
CA ASN A 94 18.16 -2.17 -4.03
C ASN A 94 16.75 -2.21 -3.40
N ASP A 95 16.66 -2.10 -2.06
CA ASP A 95 15.38 -2.23 -1.35
C ASP A 95 14.35 -1.16 -1.75
N ALA A 96 14.79 0.07 -2.05
CA ALA A 96 13.89 1.15 -2.46
C ALA A 96 13.22 0.83 -3.82
N ASP A 97 14.01 0.43 -4.81
CA ASP A 97 13.55 0.05 -6.15
C ASP A 97 12.70 -1.22 -6.09
N TYR A 98 13.08 -2.16 -5.22
CA TYR A 98 12.30 -3.37 -4.96
C TYR A 98 10.89 -3.03 -4.47
N VAL A 99 10.79 -2.21 -3.42
CA VAL A 99 9.52 -1.78 -2.84
C VAL A 99 8.66 -1.04 -3.87
N GLN A 100 9.25 -0.11 -4.63
CA GLN A 100 8.54 0.66 -5.65
C GLN A 100 8.02 -0.23 -6.79
N ARG A 101 8.88 -1.11 -7.32
CA ARG A 101 8.51 -2.00 -8.42
C ARG A 101 7.46 -3.02 -7.99
N ALA A 102 7.58 -3.56 -6.78
CA ALA A 102 6.60 -4.47 -6.22
C ALA A 102 5.25 -3.81 -6.02
N ALA A 103 5.23 -2.61 -5.44
CA ALA A 103 4.00 -1.84 -5.26
C ALA A 103 3.29 -1.60 -6.60
N ARG A 104 4.02 -1.20 -7.64
CA ARG A 104 3.47 -1.02 -8.99
C ARG A 104 2.83 -2.32 -9.53
N LEU A 105 3.49 -3.47 -9.38
CA LEU A 105 2.99 -4.75 -9.88
C LEU A 105 1.76 -5.23 -9.11
N ILE A 106 1.81 -5.21 -7.78
CA ILE A 106 0.70 -5.64 -6.91
C ILE A 106 -0.53 -4.75 -7.12
N PHE A 107 -0.34 -3.43 -7.16
CA PHE A 107 -1.44 -2.49 -7.40
C PHE A 107 -2.16 -2.77 -8.72
N ASN A 108 -1.39 -3.04 -9.78
CA ASN A 108 -1.96 -3.36 -11.10
C ASN A 108 -2.74 -4.68 -11.09
N GLU A 109 -2.28 -5.70 -10.38
CA GLU A 109 -3.04 -6.96 -10.24
C GLU A 109 -4.33 -6.74 -9.44
N ASN A 110 -4.29 -5.97 -8.36
CA ASN A 110 -5.50 -5.63 -7.60
C ASN A 110 -6.53 -4.91 -8.49
N LEU A 111 -6.11 -3.90 -9.26
CA LEU A 111 -7.00 -3.18 -10.19
C LEU A 111 -7.59 -4.06 -11.30
N LYS A 112 -6.87 -5.09 -11.77
CA LYS A 112 -7.40 -6.05 -12.76
C LYS A 112 -8.50 -6.93 -12.15
N ASN A 113 -8.40 -7.22 -10.86
CA ASN A 113 -9.29 -8.14 -10.16
C ASN A 113 -10.48 -7.45 -9.48
N GLN A 114 -10.47 -6.11 -9.34
CA GLN A 114 -11.61 -5.35 -8.78
C GLN A 114 -12.88 -5.46 -9.65
N TRP A 115 -13.99 -5.73 -8.97
CA TRP A 115 -15.34 -5.80 -9.54
C TRP A 115 -16.13 -4.49 -9.26
N PRO A 116 -17.03 -4.07 -10.17
CA PRO A 116 -17.32 -4.69 -11.46
C PRO A 116 -16.17 -4.45 -12.46
N LYS A 117 -15.98 -5.34 -13.43
CA LYS A 117 -14.98 -5.14 -14.49
C LYS A 117 -15.48 -4.06 -15.45
N TRP A 118 -15.31 -2.79 -15.06
CA TRP A 118 -15.71 -1.63 -15.85
C TRP A 118 -15.12 -1.77 -17.26
N PRO A 119 -15.94 -1.66 -18.33
CA PRO A 119 -15.42 -1.57 -19.69
C PRO A 119 -14.34 -0.49 -19.78
N ARG A 120 -13.28 -0.70 -20.58
CA ARG A 120 -12.15 0.23 -20.70
C ARG A 120 -12.60 1.69 -20.87
N TRP A 121 -13.63 1.93 -21.68
CA TRP A 121 -14.20 3.25 -21.93
C TRP A 121 -14.75 3.91 -20.66
N LEU A 122 -15.41 3.17 -19.77
CA LEU A 122 -16.00 3.70 -18.55
C LEU A 122 -14.91 3.95 -17.48
N ARG A 123 -13.88 3.10 -17.47
CA ARG A 123 -12.67 3.30 -16.64
C ARG A 123 -11.93 4.59 -17.06
N THR A 124 -11.77 4.82 -18.36
CA THR A 124 -11.16 6.05 -18.90
C THR A 124 -12.01 7.30 -18.62
N LEU A 125 -13.34 7.18 -18.60
CA LEU A 125 -14.25 8.29 -18.36
C LEU A 125 -14.32 8.69 -16.87
N MET A 126 -14.18 7.71 -15.96
CA MET A 126 -14.17 7.93 -14.50
C MET A 126 -12.82 8.38 -13.95
N HIS A 127 -11.71 7.94 -14.54
CA HIS A 127 -10.37 8.14 -14.00
C HIS A 127 -9.39 8.80 -14.97
N GLY A 128 -9.83 9.19 -16.18
CA GLY A 128 -8.94 9.62 -17.26
C GLY A 128 -8.14 8.48 -17.90
N GLU A 129 -7.18 8.77 -18.77
CA GLU A 129 -6.10 7.81 -19.05
C GLU A 129 -5.41 7.52 -17.71
N GLN A 130 -5.67 6.33 -17.14
CA GLN A 130 -4.98 5.90 -15.94
C GLN A 130 -3.52 5.62 -16.30
N THR A 131 -2.69 6.66 -16.21
CA THR A 131 -1.27 6.48 -15.93
C THR A 131 -1.17 5.86 -14.54
N LEU A 132 -0.14 5.03 -14.32
CA LEU A 132 0.17 4.50 -13.00
C LEU A 132 0.13 5.65 -11.97
N PRO A 133 -0.36 5.44 -10.74
CA PRO A 133 -0.21 6.45 -9.71
C PRO A 133 1.27 6.83 -9.65
N ASP A 134 1.54 8.14 -9.64
CA ASP A 134 2.90 8.66 -9.51
C ASP A 134 3.40 8.30 -8.12
N PHE A 135 4.07 7.17 -8.04
CA PHE A 135 4.95 6.91 -6.93
C PHE A 135 6.16 7.82 -7.08
N PRO A 136 6.62 8.49 -6.00
CA PRO A 136 7.73 9.42 -6.09
C PRO A 136 8.96 8.76 -6.71
N GLU A 137 9.46 9.31 -7.82
CA GLU A 137 10.68 8.84 -8.47
C GLU A 137 11.93 9.43 -7.78
N GLU A 138 12.83 8.53 -7.36
CA GLU A 138 14.28 8.61 -7.08
C GLU A 138 14.91 9.79 -6.27
N SER A 139 14.33 10.97 -6.08
CA SER A 139 15.19 12.16 -5.88
C SER A 139 15.06 12.94 -4.56
N ARG A 140 14.55 12.36 -3.47
CA ARG A 140 14.58 13.01 -2.12
C ARG A 140 14.80 12.04 -0.97
N LEU A 141 15.84 11.21 -1.10
CA LEU A 141 16.44 10.50 0.03
C LEU A 141 17.66 11.30 0.51
N GLU A 142 17.42 12.51 1.01
CA GLU A 142 18.34 13.22 1.92
C GLU A 142 17.75 13.21 3.33
#